data_AF-A0A2G4H571-F1
#
_entry.id   AF-A0A2G4H571-F1
#
_cell.length_a   1.000
_cell.length_b   1.000
_cell.length_c   1.000
_cell.angle_alpha   90.00
_cell.angle_beta   90.00
_cell.angle_gamma   90.00
#
_symmetry.space_group_name_H-M   'P 1'
#
loop_
_entity.id
_entity.type
_entity.pdbx_description
1 polymer ?
#
loop_
_entity_poly.entity_id
_entity_poly.type
_entity_poly.pdbx_seq_one_letter_code
_entity_poly.pdbx_strand_id
1 'polypeptide(L)'
;MAGAVRINRYLAAAGLGTRREVEGLLRTGRVTLNGATCDEPATRVEFGDVVLLDGNALAAGATGVVFHRAPAMPLTIVHPGTLHAVLPLELQAGGIELLLADERLAQRLADPKFPLAAQMGPAQRRLRLGGIGLDELAPGEWRPIAPRELQRLRRGVRLPPTSG
;
A
#
# COMPACT_ATOMS: atom_id res chain seq x y z
N MET A 1 -5.51 -13.96 -3.06
CA MET A 1 -6.74 -13.39 -2.48
C MET A 1 -6.28 -12.33 -1.51
N ALA A 2 -6.63 -11.06 -1.76
CA ALA A 2 -6.41 -9.99 -0.80
C ALA A 2 -7.21 -10.37 0.46
N GLY A 3 -6.50 -10.77 1.52
CA GLY A 3 -7.15 -11.33 2.69
C GLY A 3 -7.77 -10.22 3.52
N ALA A 4 -9.09 -10.21 3.68
CA ALA A 4 -9.74 -9.47 4.75
C ALA A 4 -9.05 -9.88 6.05
N VAL A 5 -8.48 -8.89 6.72
CA VAL A 5 -7.60 -9.15 7.85
C VAL A 5 -8.45 -8.88 9.09
N ARG A 6 -8.51 -9.84 10.01
CA ARG A 6 -9.21 -9.62 11.29
C ARG A 6 -8.74 -8.30 11.86
N ILE A 7 -9.60 -7.46 12.39
CA ILE A 7 -9.26 -6.15 12.93
C ILE A 7 -8.19 -6.29 13.99
N ASN A 8 -8.20 -7.34 14.81
CA ASN A 8 -7.08 -7.59 15.71
C ASN A 8 -5.75 -7.92 14.99
N ARG A 9 -5.79 -8.57 13.82
CA ARG A 9 -4.62 -8.74 12.94
C ARG A 9 -4.30 -7.46 12.17
N TYR A 10 -5.28 -6.64 11.82
CA TYR A 10 -5.14 -5.37 11.11
C TYR A 10 -4.46 -4.35 12.01
N LEU A 11 -4.99 -4.18 13.21
CA LEU A 11 -4.45 -3.34 14.28
C LEU A 11 -3.06 -3.84 14.68
N ALA A 12 -2.87 -5.16 14.83
CA ALA A 12 -1.54 -5.72 15.11
C ALA A 12 -0.57 -5.50 13.94
N ALA A 13 -1.01 -5.67 12.69
CA ALA A 13 -0.19 -5.42 11.50
C ALA A 13 0.03 -3.91 11.24
N ALA A 14 -0.86 -3.07 11.75
CA ALA A 14 -0.73 -1.62 11.84
C ALA A 14 0.13 -1.20 13.06
N GLY A 15 0.70 -2.14 13.81
CA GLY A 15 1.68 -1.88 14.87
C GLY A 15 1.11 -1.56 16.25
N LEU A 16 -0.18 -1.77 16.49
CA LEU A 16 -0.87 -1.36 17.72
C LEU A 16 -0.74 -2.36 18.90
N GLY A 17 0.12 -3.36 18.78
CA GLY A 17 0.38 -4.39 19.80
C GLY A 17 0.14 -5.81 19.30
N THR A 18 0.27 -6.79 20.19
CA THR A 18 -0.07 -8.19 19.91
C THR A 18 -1.58 -8.32 19.65
N ARG A 19 -1.97 -9.41 18.98
CA ARG A 19 -3.39 -9.68 18.66
C ARG A 19 -4.31 -9.68 19.87
N ARG A 20 -3.81 -9.92 21.09
CA ARG A 20 -4.58 -9.89 22.35
C ARG A 20 -4.62 -8.50 22.99
N GLU A 21 -3.53 -7.73 22.92
CA GLU A 21 -3.47 -6.37 23.45
C GLU A 21 -4.41 -5.43 22.69
N VAL A 22 -4.46 -5.55 21.36
CA VAL A 22 -5.37 -4.73 20.52
C VAL A 22 -6.85 -5.05 20.76
N GLU A 23 -7.19 -6.20 21.34
CA GLU A 23 -8.57 -6.50 21.74
C GLU A 23 -9.02 -5.62 22.92
N GLY A 24 -8.08 -5.14 23.74
CA GLY A 24 -8.37 -4.13 24.75
C GLY A 24 -8.78 -2.79 24.13
N LEU A 25 -8.18 -2.41 23.00
CA LEU A 25 -8.53 -1.19 22.26
C LEU A 25 -9.93 -1.26 21.67
N LEU A 26 -10.30 -2.44 21.16
CA LEU A 26 -11.64 -2.74 20.66
C LEU A 26 -12.65 -2.67 21.82
N ARG A 27 -12.42 -3.41 22.92
CA ARG A 27 -13.33 -3.44 24.09
C ARG A 27 -13.54 -2.08 24.76
N THR A 28 -12.56 -1.18 24.69
CA THR A 28 -12.66 0.18 25.24
C THR A 28 -13.35 1.17 24.29
N GLY A 29 -13.79 0.71 23.12
CA GLY A 29 -14.52 1.52 22.14
C GLY A 29 -13.68 2.55 21.41
N ARG A 30 -12.34 2.42 21.47
CA ARG A 30 -11.40 3.40 20.92
C ARG A 30 -11.18 3.26 19.42
N VAL A 31 -11.44 2.08 18.87
CA VAL A 31 -11.30 1.81 17.44
C VAL A 31 -12.62 2.07 16.76
N THR A 32 -12.62 2.82 15.66
CA THR A 32 -13.79 2.95 14.80
C THR A 32 -13.49 2.37 13.44
N LEU A 33 -14.37 1.57 12.89
CA LEU A 33 -14.29 1.10 11.52
C LEU A 33 -15.35 1.88 10.72
N ASN A 34 -14.92 2.63 9.72
CA ASN A 34 -15.82 3.44 8.87
C ASN A 34 -16.74 4.38 9.67
N GLY A 35 -16.21 4.97 10.74
CA GLY A 35 -16.94 5.92 11.60
C GLY A 35 -17.83 5.28 12.67
N ALA A 36 -17.95 3.95 12.72
CA ALA A 36 -18.66 3.24 13.78
C ALA A 36 -17.67 2.59 14.75
N THR A 37 -17.91 2.69 16.06
CA THR A 37 -17.09 2.00 17.07
C THR A 37 -17.06 0.49 16.79
N CYS A 38 -15.86 -0.08 16.75
CA CYS A 38 -15.61 -1.49 16.55
C CYS A 38 -15.03 -2.10 17.83
N ASP A 39 -15.76 -3.04 18.44
CA ASP A 39 -15.42 -3.66 19.72
C ASP A 39 -15.21 -5.19 19.65
N GLU A 40 -15.59 -5.82 18.53
CA GLU A 40 -15.45 -7.26 18.29
C GLU A 40 -14.07 -7.61 17.63
N PRO A 41 -13.18 -8.38 18.29
CA PRO A 41 -11.86 -8.78 17.76
C PRO A 41 -11.88 -9.67 16.52
N ALA A 42 -13.00 -10.31 16.25
CA ALA A 42 -13.20 -11.07 15.02
C ALA A 42 -13.69 -10.19 13.84
N THR A 43 -14.05 -8.93 14.07
CA THR A 43 -14.46 -7.98 13.01
C THR A 43 -13.40 -7.98 11.92
N ARG A 44 -13.82 -8.00 10.66
CA ARG A 44 -12.90 -8.04 9.54
C ARG A 44 -12.67 -6.61 9.04
N VAL A 45 -11.42 -6.32 8.70
CA VAL A 45 -11.06 -5.08 8.02
C VAL A 45 -10.71 -5.42 6.58
N GLU A 46 -11.38 -4.70 5.71
CA GLU A 46 -11.29 -4.81 4.27
C GLU A 46 -10.42 -3.70 3.69
N PHE A 47 -10.06 -3.82 2.42
CA PHE A 47 -9.30 -2.78 1.75
C PHE A 47 -10.11 -1.49 1.59
N GLY A 48 -9.53 -0.37 2.02
CA GLY A 48 -10.14 0.94 1.87
C GLY A 48 -11.08 1.27 3.02
N ASP A 49 -11.31 0.29 3.91
CA ASP A 49 -11.88 0.57 5.22
C ASP A 49 -11.02 1.60 5.92
N VAL A 50 -11.72 2.61 6.42
CA VAL A 50 -11.15 3.65 7.23
C VAL A 50 -11.30 3.18 8.66
N VAL A 51 -10.35 2.36 9.09
CA VAL A 51 -10.21 2.10 10.51
C VAL A 51 -9.63 3.37 11.12
N LEU A 52 -10.15 3.85 12.23
CA LEU A 52 -9.59 4.91 13.04
C LEU A 52 -9.29 4.37 14.44
N LEU A 53 -8.31 4.95 15.12
CA LEU A 53 -8.10 4.82 16.55
C LEU A 53 -8.21 6.21 17.17
N ASP A 54 -9.14 6.38 18.12
CA ASP A 54 -9.48 7.67 18.75
C ASP A 54 -9.73 8.79 17.72
N GLY A 55 -10.38 8.45 16.59
CA GLY A 55 -10.66 9.37 15.48
C GLY A 55 -9.57 9.53 14.43
N ASN A 56 -8.41 8.87 14.57
CA ASN A 56 -7.29 8.97 13.63
C ASN A 56 -7.17 7.74 12.71
N ALA A 57 -7.11 7.93 11.37
CA ALA A 57 -7.16 6.82 10.41
C ALA A 57 -5.91 5.92 10.38
N LEU A 58 -6.15 4.61 10.53
CA LEU A 58 -5.24 3.50 10.34
C LEU A 58 -5.37 3.01 8.88
N ALA A 59 -4.51 3.52 8.01
CA ALA A 59 -4.55 3.25 6.58
C ALA A 59 -4.14 1.81 6.26
N ALA A 60 -5.08 0.94 5.88
CA ALA A 60 -4.71 -0.42 5.60
C ALA A 60 -5.64 -1.25 4.67
N GLY A 61 -5.04 -2.00 3.72
CA GLY A 61 -5.68 -3.17 3.09
C GLY A 61 -5.46 -3.45 1.59
N ALA A 62 -5.11 -2.47 0.75
CA ALA A 62 -4.67 -2.63 -0.66
C ALA A 62 -4.12 -1.30 -1.22
N THR A 63 -3.59 -0.53 -0.30
CA THR A 63 -2.76 0.60 -0.63
C THR A 63 -1.44 0.01 -1.07
N GLY A 64 -1.19 0.09 -2.37
CA GLY A 64 0.20 0.32 -2.72
C GLY A 64 0.58 1.72 -2.27
N VAL A 65 1.87 1.99 -2.24
CA VAL A 65 2.40 3.31 -1.99
C VAL A 65 3.23 3.74 -3.19
N VAL A 66 3.12 5.03 -3.48
CA VAL A 66 4.08 5.72 -4.32
C VAL A 66 5.16 6.21 -3.37
N PHE A 67 6.39 5.78 -3.58
CA PHE A 67 7.55 6.22 -2.81
C PHE A 67 8.50 7.01 -3.71
N HIS A 68 8.94 8.19 -3.27
CA HIS A 68 10.02 8.90 -3.92
C HIS A 68 11.35 8.44 -3.32
N ARG A 69 12.02 7.50 -3.99
CA ARG A 69 13.34 7.03 -3.56
C ARG A 69 14.44 8.03 -3.91
N ALA A 70 15.21 8.47 -2.93
CA ALA A 70 16.49 9.14 -3.19
C ALA A 70 17.59 8.11 -3.51
N PRO A 71 18.59 8.43 -4.36
CA PRO A 71 19.74 7.56 -4.58
C PRO A 71 20.40 7.13 -3.26
N ALA A 72 20.84 5.88 -3.18
CA ALA A 72 21.46 5.28 -1.99
C ALA A 72 20.59 5.28 -0.71
N MET A 73 19.27 5.57 -0.81
CA MET A 73 18.35 5.51 0.33
C MET A 73 17.79 4.09 0.50
N PRO A 74 17.80 3.50 1.71
CA PRO A 74 17.11 2.26 1.99
C PRO A 74 15.58 2.47 2.03
N LEU A 75 14.82 1.47 1.59
CA LEU A 75 13.36 1.53 1.60
C LEU A 75 12.82 1.21 3.00
N THR A 76 12.03 2.11 3.60
CA THR A 76 11.37 1.88 4.89
C THR A 76 9.93 2.37 4.82
N ILE A 77 8.96 1.45 4.75
CA ILE A 77 7.54 1.78 4.68
C ILE A 77 6.75 0.88 5.64
N VAL A 78 5.97 1.52 6.50
CA VAL A 78 5.03 0.83 7.40
C VAL A 78 3.69 0.75 6.71
N HIS A 79 3.26 -0.47 6.48
CA HIS A 79 2.01 -0.79 5.83
C HIS A 79 1.46 -2.04 6.55
N PRO A 80 0.14 -2.17 6.77
CA PRO A 80 -0.52 -3.35 7.40
C PRO A 80 -0.26 -4.70 6.71
N GLY A 81 0.43 -4.68 5.58
CA GLY A 81 0.63 -5.81 4.71
C GLY A 81 1.98 -5.70 4.05
N THR A 82 2.56 -6.84 3.72
CA THR A 82 3.83 -6.92 2.99
C THR A 82 3.72 -6.16 1.67
N LEU A 83 4.68 -5.27 1.43
CA LEU A 83 4.75 -4.51 0.19
C LEU A 83 5.74 -5.16 -0.78
N HIS A 84 5.35 -5.22 -2.05
CA HIS A 84 6.09 -5.82 -3.15
C HIS A 84 6.41 -4.75 -4.20
N ALA A 85 7.68 -4.60 -4.56
CA ALA A 85 8.10 -3.64 -5.57
C ALA A 85 7.73 -4.11 -6.98
N VAL A 86 7.11 -3.23 -7.76
CA VAL A 86 6.63 -3.53 -9.13
C VAL A 86 7.76 -3.58 -10.15
N LEU A 87 8.77 -2.72 -10.01
CA LEU A 87 10.00 -2.72 -10.78
C LEU A 87 11.05 -2.02 -9.90
N PRO A 88 11.80 -2.78 -9.08
CA PRO A 88 12.72 -2.21 -8.09
C PRO A 88 13.74 -1.29 -8.77
N LEU A 89 14.04 -0.16 -8.12
CA LEU A 89 15.15 0.68 -8.57
C LEU A 89 16.49 0.05 -8.13
N GLU A 90 17.52 0.21 -8.95
CA GLU A 90 18.88 -0.07 -8.52
C GLU A 90 19.28 0.84 -7.36
N LEU A 91 20.25 0.41 -6.54
CA LEU A 91 20.62 1.13 -5.31
C LEU A 91 21.05 2.59 -5.57
N GLN A 92 21.68 2.86 -6.71
CA GLN A 92 22.15 4.19 -7.11
C GLN A 92 21.10 5.00 -7.88
N ALA A 93 19.98 4.38 -8.27
CA ALA A 93 18.91 5.05 -8.97
C ALA A 93 17.96 5.76 -8.00
N GLY A 94 17.37 6.87 -8.45
CA GLY A 94 16.37 7.62 -7.72
C GLY A 94 15.05 7.76 -8.48
N GLY A 95 14.05 8.30 -7.80
CA GLY A 95 12.75 8.61 -8.38
C GLY A 95 11.63 7.70 -7.87
N ILE A 96 10.57 7.57 -8.66
CA ILE A 96 9.36 6.87 -8.24
C ILE A 96 9.60 5.38 -8.09
N GLU A 97 9.19 4.81 -6.95
CA GLU A 97 9.11 3.39 -6.67
C GLU A 97 7.67 3.05 -6.30
N LEU A 98 7.09 2.08 -7.01
CA LEU A 98 5.73 1.60 -6.76
C LEU A 98 5.80 0.30 -5.97
N LEU A 99 5.17 0.32 -4.81
CA LEU A 99 5.17 -0.79 -3.86
C LEU A 99 3.73 -1.17 -3.63
N LEU A 100 3.35 -2.42 -3.92
CA LEU A 100 1.98 -2.88 -3.81
C LEU A 100 1.84 -3.92 -2.72
N ALA A 101 0.78 -3.84 -1.93
CA ALA A 101 0.41 -4.92 -1.04
C ALA A 101 -0.09 -6.17 -1.79
N ASP A 102 -0.51 -6.01 -3.06
CA ASP A 102 -0.92 -7.09 -3.96
C ASP A 102 0.30 -7.65 -4.71
N GLU A 103 0.85 -8.75 -4.20
CA GLU A 103 1.99 -9.46 -4.79
C GLU A 103 1.73 -9.87 -6.24
N ARG A 104 0.53 -10.36 -6.58
CA ARG A 104 0.23 -10.86 -7.92
C ARG A 104 0.21 -9.73 -8.93
N LEU A 105 -0.39 -8.60 -8.55
CA LEU A 105 -0.37 -7.40 -9.38
C LEU A 105 1.06 -6.87 -9.53
N ALA A 106 1.86 -6.86 -8.45
CA ALA A 106 3.26 -6.45 -8.51
C ALA A 106 4.08 -7.32 -9.48
N GLN A 107 4.00 -8.65 -9.34
CA GLN A 107 4.68 -9.60 -10.22
C GLN A 107 4.21 -9.48 -11.67
N ARG A 108 2.91 -9.27 -11.92
CA ARG A 108 2.38 -9.15 -13.28
C ARG A 108 2.79 -7.85 -13.96
N LEU A 109 2.84 -6.75 -13.21
CA LEU A 109 3.34 -5.46 -13.70
C LEU A 109 4.86 -5.50 -13.93
N ALA A 110 5.58 -6.41 -13.28
CA ALA A 110 7.00 -6.66 -13.49
C ALA A 110 7.30 -7.58 -14.70
N ASP A 111 6.29 -8.31 -15.19
CA ASP A 111 6.44 -9.27 -16.29
C ASP A 111 6.69 -8.54 -17.63
N PRO A 112 7.79 -8.82 -18.34
CA PRO A 112 8.10 -8.20 -19.63
C PRO A 112 7.00 -8.33 -20.69
N LYS A 113 6.11 -9.33 -20.57
CA LYS A 113 4.94 -9.49 -21.47
C LYS A 113 3.90 -8.38 -21.33
N PHE A 114 3.93 -7.64 -20.22
CA PHE A 114 3.02 -6.53 -19.92
C PHE A 114 3.84 -5.28 -19.63
N PRO A 115 4.46 -4.67 -20.65
CA PRO A 115 5.42 -3.59 -20.44
C PRO A 115 4.76 -2.40 -19.74
N LEU A 116 5.25 -2.10 -18.53
CA LEU A 116 4.86 -0.92 -17.79
C LEU A 116 5.75 0.25 -18.20
N ALA A 117 5.15 1.25 -18.85
CA ALA A 117 5.90 2.41 -19.33
C ALA A 117 6.59 3.15 -18.18
N ALA A 118 7.92 3.29 -18.28
CA ALA A 118 8.73 4.07 -17.36
C ALA A 118 9.26 5.31 -18.10
N GLN A 119 9.10 6.49 -17.47
CA GLN A 119 9.70 7.72 -17.98
C GLN A 119 10.94 8.03 -17.17
N MET A 120 12.10 8.00 -17.84
CA MET A 120 13.39 8.34 -17.24
C MET A 120 13.68 9.83 -17.43
N GLY A 121 14.34 10.41 -16.43
CA GLY A 121 14.87 11.77 -16.43
C GLY A 121 16.39 11.77 -16.28
N PRO A 122 16.99 12.95 -16.02
CA PRO A 122 18.43 13.09 -15.82
C PRO A 122 18.95 12.19 -14.68
N ALA A 123 20.24 11.83 -14.76
CA ALA A 123 20.91 10.99 -13.76
C ALA A 123 20.17 9.66 -13.46
N GLN A 124 19.60 9.03 -14.50
CA GLN A 124 18.87 7.76 -14.41
C GLN A 124 17.71 7.78 -13.40
N ARG A 125 17.09 8.94 -13.20
CA ARG A 125 15.95 9.09 -12.29
C ARG A 125 14.66 8.63 -12.96
N ARG A 126 13.90 7.72 -12.35
CA ARG A 126 12.56 7.37 -12.86
C ARG A 126 11.56 8.43 -12.41
N LEU A 127 11.06 9.23 -13.36
CA LEU A 127 10.10 10.30 -13.08
C LEU A 127 8.65 9.79 -13.05
N ARG A 128 8.36 8.76 -13.85
CA ARG A 128 7.05 8.11 -13.90
C ARG A 128 7.16 6.61 -14.08
N LEU A 129 6.17 5.88 -13.55
CA LEU A 129 5.97 4.46 -13.80
C LEU A 129 4.48 4.17 -13.99
N GLY A 130 4.09 3.54 -15.09
CA GLY A 130 2.68 3.23 -15.39
C GLY A 130 1.80 4.47 -15.49
N GLY A 131 2.37 5.62 -15.87
CA GLY A 131 1.69 6.91 -15.91
C GLY A 131 1.45 7.55 -14.54
N ILE A 132 1.97 6.96 -13.45
CA ILE A 132 1.99 7.56 -12.11
C ILE A 132 3.30 8.34 -11.98
N GLY A 133 3.21 9.58 -11.49
CA GLY A 133 4.38 10.43 -11.26
C GLY A 133 4.63 10.66 -9.78
N LEU A 134 5.67 11.44 -9.51
CA LEU A 134 5.99 11.90 -8.16
C LEU A 134 5.03 13.01 -7.68
N ASP A 135 4.35 13.72 -8.59
CA ASP A 135 3.50 14.87 -8.27
C ASP A 135 4.25 15.86 -7.34
N GLU A 136 3.72 16.17 -6.16
CA GLU A 136 4.34 17.05 -5.14
C GLU A 136 5.19 16.29 -4.10
N LEU A 137 5.43 14.98 -4.29
CA LEU A 137 6.12 14.11 -3.35
C LEU A 137 7.63 14.42 -3.30
N ALA A 138 8.15 14.87 -2.16
CA ALA A 138 9.56 15.15 -1.98
C ALA A 138 10.40 13.86 -1.83
N PRO A 139 11.72 13.88 -2.07
CA PRO A 139 12.56 12.70 -1.88
C PRO A 139 12.47 12.15 -0.45
N GLY A 140 12.25 10.84 -0.32
CA GLY A 140 12.05 10.16 0.96
C GLY A 140 10.58 10.09 1.42
N GLU A 141 9.66 10.79 0.76
CA GLU A 141 8.24 10.73 1.10
C GLU A 141 7.52 9.59 0.36
N TRP A 142 6.43 9.13 0.96
CA TRP A 142 5.49 8.23 0.31
C TRP A 142 4.05 8.70 0.52
N ARG A 143 3.19 8.29 -0.40
CA ARG A 143 1.75 8.44 -0.27
C ARG A 143 1.04 7.16 -0.66
N PRO A 144 -0.18 6.93 -0.15
CA PRO A 144 -1.05 5.92 -0.72
C PRO A 144 -1.17 6.13 -2.24
N ILE A 145 -1.12 5.03 -2.99
CA ILE A 145 -1.54 5.03 -4.39
C ILE A 145 -3.01 5.41 -4.42
N ALA A 146 -3.36 6.41 -5.22
CA ALA A 146 -4.74 6.83 -5.35
C ALA A 146 -5.56 5.73 -6.06
N PRO A 147 -6.85 5.54 -5.74
CA PRO A 147 -7.67 4.51 -6.38
C PRO A 147 -7.66 4.55 -7.92
N ARG A 148 -7.65 5.76 -8.50
CA ARG A 148 -7.54 5.99 -9.96
C ARG A 148 -6.24 5.48 -10.57
N GLU A 149 -5.15 5.57 -9.82
CA GLU A 149 -3.82 5.13 -10.24
C GLU A 149 -3.71 3.61 -10.18
N LEU A 150 -4.23 3.01 -9.10
CA LEU A 150 -4.32 1.56 -8.97
C LEU A 150 -5.18 0.94 -10.07
N GLN A 151 -6.30 1.57 -10.43
CA GLN A 151 -7.16 1.13 -11.53
C GLN A 151 -6.43 1.21 -12.88
N ARG A 152 -5.64 2.26 -13.10
CA ARG A 152 -4.81 2.40 -14.31
C ARG A 152 -3.80 1.26 -14.44
N LEU A 153 -3.07 0.96 -13.36
CA LEU A 153 -2.10 -0.14 -13.33
C LEU A 153 -2.77 -1.47 -13.70
N ARG A 154 -3.94 -1.77 -13.11
CA ARG A 154 -4.70 -3.00 -13.41
C ARG A 154 -5.14 -3.13 -14.86
N ARG A 155 -5.56 -2.03 -15.50
CA ARG A 155 -5.92 -2.02 -16.93
C ARG A 155 -4.73 -2.33 -17.83
N GLY A 156 -3.53 -1.83 -17.47
CA GLY A 156 -2.30 -2.05 -18.23
C GLY A 156 -1.91 -3.53 -18.36
N VAL A 157 -2.25 -4.36 -17.38
CA VAL A 157 -1.86 -5.78 -17.32
C VAL A 157 -2.97 -6.77 -17.72
N ARG A 158 -4.14 -6.28 -18.19
CA ARG A 158 -5.31 -7.10 -18.58
C ARG A 158 -5.59 -8.26 -17.61
N LEU A 159 -5.60 -7.98 -16.30
CA LEU A 159 -6.00 -8.99 -15.32
C LEU A 159 -7.52 -9.21 -15.42
N PRO A 160 -8.02 -10.47 -15.48
CA PRO A 160 -9.43 -10.73 -15.26
C PRO A 160 -9.81 -10.27 -13.84
N PRO A 161 -11.06 -9.82 -13.60
CA PRO A 161 -11.50 -9.42 -12.28
C PRO A 161 -11.27 -10.57 -11.28
N THR A 162 -10.76 -10.27 -10.09
CA THR A 162 -10.57 -11.26 -9.03
C THR A 162 -11.93 -11.80 -8.61
N SER A 163 -12.23 -13.04 -9.00
CA SER A 163 -13.31 -13.82 -8.41
C SER A 163 -13.07 -13.94 -6.90
N GLY A 164 -14.09 -13.58 -6.12
CA GLY A 164 -14.10 -13.63 -4.66
C GLY A 164 -13.96 -15.04 -4.09
#